data_AF-A0A8T4NGD2-F1
#
_entry.id   AF-A0A8T4NGD2-F1
#
_cell.length_a   1.000
_cell.length_b   1.000
_cell.length_c   1.000
_cell.angle_alpha   90.00
_cell.angle_beta   90.00
_cell.angle_gamma   90.00
#
_symmetry.space_group_name_H-M   'P 1'
#
loop_
_entity.id
_entity.type
_entity.pdbx_description
1 polymer ?
#
loop_
_entity_poly.entity_id
_entity_poly.type
_entity_poly.pdbx_seq_one_letter_code
_entity_poly.pdbx_strand_id
1 'polypeptide(L)' 'MASDNKIQMPGVFGGLVRYDDEYKSRFMISPVQVIIFLVLVALFVFALRIFWPTA' A
#
# COMPACT_ATOMS: atom_id res chain seq x y z
N MET A 1 53.77 19.07 11.77
CA MET A 1 52.85 18.37 12.68
C MET A 1 51.45 18.88 12.37
N ALA A 2 50.66 18.09 11.65
CA ALA A 2 49.24 18.34 11.36
C ALA A 2 48.54 16.99 11.21
N SER A 3 48.92 16.06 12.09
CA SER A 3 48.21 14.81 12.34
C SER A 3 46.96 15.15 13.15
N ASP A 4 45.90 14.37 13.01
CA ASP A 4 44.71 14.38 13.89
C ASP A 4 43.50 15.21 13.45
N ASN A 5 43.20 15.26 12.15
CA ASN A 5 41.81 15.45 11.73
C ASN A 5 41.25 14.14 11.16
N LYS A 6 40.97 13.19 12.07
CA LYS A 6 40.18 12.00 11.76
C LYS A 6 38.72 12.43 11.65
N ILE A 7 38.32 12.93 10.48
CA ILE A 7 36.91 13.10 10.14
C ILE A 7 36.32 11.68 10.07
N GLN A 8 35.70 11.24 11.17
CA GLN A 8 34.90 10.03 11.22
C GLN A 8 33.62 10.31 10.43
N MET A 9 33.61 9.92 9.16
CA MET A 9 32.36 9.80 8.43
C MET A 9 31.58 8.63 9.04
N PRO A 10 30.36 8.83 9.59
CA PRO A 10 29.56 7.72 10.09
C PRO A 10 29.23 6.79 8.92
N GLY A 11 29.91 5.65 8.84
CA GLY A 11 29.77 4.64 7.77
C GLY A 11 28.47 3.83 7.84
N VAL A 12 27.39 4.41 8.35
CA VAL A 12 26.17 3.69 8.77
C VAL A 12 24.88 4.33 8.21
N PHE A 13 24.97 5.06 7.08
CA PHE A 13 23.79 5.64 6.41
C PHE A 13 23.57 5.11 4.98
N GLY A 14 24.12 3.95 4.65
CA GLY A 14 24.00 3.34 3.31
C GLY A 14 23.82 1.82 3.31
N GLY A 15 23.52 1.23 4.46
CA GLY A 15 23.19 -0.20 4.54
C GLY A 15 21.82 -0.45 3.93
N LEU A 16 21.74 -1.44 3.04
CA LEU A 16 20.55 -1.95 2.35
C LEU A 16 19.26 -1.61 3.10
N VAL A 17 18.59 -0.54 2.67
CA VAL A 17 17.32 -0.13 3.27
C VAL A 17 16.33 -1.24 2.94
N ARG A 18 15.83 -1.93 3.96
CA ARG A 18 14.79 -2.96 3.78
C ARG A 18 13.51 -2.25 3.36
N TYR A 19 13.21 -2.33 2.05
CA TYR A 19 11.94 -1.86 1.51
C TYR A 19 10.76 -2.71 2.00
N ASP A 20 11.04 -3.84 2.66
CA ASP A 20 10.10 -4.72 3.33
C ASP A 20 9.41 -4.08 4.55
N ASP A 21 9.90 -2.92 5.03
CA ASP A 21 9.22 -2.09 6.04
C ASP A 21 8.17 -1.15 5.40
N GLU A 22 7.36 -1.69 4.49
CA GLU A 22 6.14 -1.01 4.05
C GLU A 22 5.24 -0.77 5.27
N TYR A 23 4.93 0.51 5.53
CA TYR A 23 4.10 0.94 6.65
C TYR A 23 2.81 0.11 6.66
N LYS A 24 2.67 -0.78 7.66
CA LYS A 24 1.43 -1.52 7.90
C LYS A 24 0.36 -0.53 8.32
N SER A 25 -0.38 -0.02 7.33
CA SER A 25 -1.56 0.81 7.57
C SER A 25 -2.48 0.09 8.55
N ARG A 26 -3.02 0.82 9.53
CA ARG A 26 -4.06 0.27 10.42
C ARG A 26 -5.30 -0.18 9.64
N PHE A 27 -5.47 0.34 8.42
CA PHE A 27 -6.52 -0.01 7.49
C PHE A 27 -5.89 -0.63 6.24
N MET A 28 -5.76 -1.95 6.23
CA MET A 28 -5.39 -2.75 5.06
C MET A 28 -6.63 -3.50 4.59
N ILE A 29 -7.07 -3.23 3.36
CA ILE A 29 -8.16 -3.98 2.75
C ILE A 29 -7.59 -5.32 2.28
N SER A 30 -8.09 -6.41 2.83
CA SER A 30 -7.72 -7.75 2.37
C SER A 30 -8.21 -7.99 0.94
N PRO A 31 -7.50 -8.79 0.13
CA PRO A 31 -7.94 -9.14 -1.23
C PRO A 31 -9.36 -9.71 -1.27
N VAL A 32 -9.76 -10.45 -0.22
CA VAL A 32 -11.11 -11.01 -0.08
C VAL A 32 -12.18 -9.91 0.00
N GLN A 33 -11.91 -8.84 0.75
CA GLN A 33 -12.84 -7.70 0.85
C GLN A 33 -13.01 -6.99 -0.49
N VAL A 34 -11.96 -6.89 -1.29
CA VAL A 34 -12.03 -6.31 -2.65
C VAL A 34 -12.94 -7.16 -3.55
N ILE A 35 -12.81 -8.48 -3.50
CA ILE A 35 -13.64 -9.40 -4.29
C ILE A 35 -15.12 -9.30 -3.89
N ILE A 36 -15.41 -9.29 -2.58
CA ILE A 36 -16.79 -9.15 -2.08
C ILE A 36 -17.39 -7.81 -2.53
N PHE A 37 -16.62 -6.72 -2.45
CA PHE A 37 -17.08 -5.40 -2.89
C PHE A 37 -17.41 -5.39 -4.39
N LEU A 38 -16.57 -6.02 -5.22
CA LEU A 38 -16.81 -6.14 -6.66
C LEU A 38 -18.12 -6.89 -6.97
N VAL A 39 -18.36 -8.02 -6.29
CA VAL A 39 -19.59 -8.79 -6.45
C VAL A 39 -20.81 -7.97 -6.03
N LEU A 40 -20.73 -7.23 -4.93
CA LEU A 40 -21.82 -6.36 -4.47
C LEU A 40 -22.14 -5.27 -5.50
N VAL A 41 -21.13 -4.62 -6.06
CA VAL A 41 -21.32 -3.60 -7.11
C VAL A 41 -21.96 -4.22 -8.35
N ALA A 42 -21.50 -5.39 -8.79
CA ALA A 42 -22.09 -6.07 -9.93
C ALA A 42 -23.58 -6.40 -9.67
N LEU A 43 -23.91 -6.98 -8.52
CA LEU A 43 -25.29 -7.30 -8.13
C LEU A 43 -26.15 -6.03 -8.03
N PHE A 44 -25.60 -4.94 -7.52
CA PHE A 44 -26.29 -3.66 -7.44
C PHE A 44 -26.64 -3.11 -8.84
N VAL A 45 -25.69 -3.17 -9.78
CA VAL A 45 -25.91 -2.78 -11.18
C VAL A 45 -26.96 -3.68 -11.84
N PHE A 46 -26.90 -4.99 -11.61
CA PHE A 46 -27.92 -5.93 -12.11
C PHE A 46 -29.31 -5.62 -11.53
N ALA A 47 -29.40 -5.39 -10.22
CA ALA A 47 -30.64 -5.02 -9.57
C ALA A 47 -31.20 -3.71 -10.17
N LEU A 48 -30.37 -2.68 -10.30
CA LEU A 48 -30.75 -1.42 -10.95
C LEU A 48 -31.30 -1.63 -12.35
N ARG A 49 -30.66 -2.48 -13.16
CA ARG A 49 -31.11 -2.75 -14.53
C ARG A 49 -32.42 -3.55 -14.60
N ILE A 50 -32.68 -4.40 -13.61
CA ILE A 50 -33.93 -5.15 -13.48
C ILE A 50 -35.07 -4.24 -13.03
N PHE A 51 -34.84 -3.40 -12.01
CA PHE A 51 -35.87 -2.52 -11.45
C PHE A 51 -36.10 -1.26 -12.27
N TRP A 52 -35.08 -0.77 -12.97
CA TRP A 52 -35.14 0.41 -13.82
C TRP A 52 -34.58 0.10 -15.22
N PRO A 53 -35.32 -0.66 -16.04
CA PRO A 53 -34.94 -0.88 -17.42
C PRO A 53 -35.12 0.44 -18.18
N THR A 54 -34.09 1.28 -18.21
CA THR A 54 -34.01 2.38 -19.17
C THR A 54 -33.82 1.75 -20.54
N ALA A 55 -34.86 1.82 -21.36
CA ALA A 55 -34.94 1.29 -22.72
C ALA A 55 -33.78 1.75 -23.61
#